data_AF-A0A426DLA9-F1
#
_entry.id   AF-A0A426DLA9-F1
#
_cell.length_a   1.000
_cell.length_b   1.000
_cell.length_c   1.000
_cell.angle_alpha   90.00
_cell.angle_beta   90.00
_cell.angle_gamma   90.00
#
_symmetry.space_group_name_H-M   'P 1'
#
loop_
_entity.id
_entity.type
_entity.pdbx_description
1 polymer ?
#
loop_
_entity_poly.entity_id
_entity_poly.type
_entity_poly.pdbx_seq_one_letter_code
_entity_poly.pdbx_strand_id
1 'polypeptide(L)' 'MKSEKELCFKFRSPLNIGDTENQTYGCRHSNPDICGNANLEEICAFVRNDNICKRPSASWRKQYLKLKEEQL' A
#
# COMPACT_ATOMS: atom_id res chain seq x y z
N MET A 1 11.35 -13.27 2.53
CA MET A 1 10.64 -12.07 2.03
C MET A 1 9.42 -12.53 1.26
N LYS A 2 8.30 -11.80 1.35
CA LYS A 2 7.12 -12.07 0.50
C LYS A 2 7.44 -11.68 -0.94
N SER A 3 6.85 -12.36 -1.91
CA SER A 3 6.95 -11.97 -3.32
C SER A 3 6.16 -10.68 -3.59
N GLU A 4 6.52 -9.95 -4.65
CA GLU A 4 5.79 -8.74 -5.06
C GLU A 4 4.31 -9.03 -5.32
N LYS A 5 4.00 -10.21 -5.87
CA LYS A 5 2.63 -10.67 -6.13
C LYS A 5 1.81 -10.82 -4.84
N GLU A 6 2.44 -11.25 -3.75
CA GLU A 6 1.80 -11.37 -2.43
C GLU A 6 1.65 -10.02 -1.72
N LEU A 7 2.40 -9.01 -2.15
CA LEU A 7 2.36 -7.65 -1.61
C LEU A 7 1.53 -6.70 -2.46
N CYS A 8 0.95 -7.14 -3.58
CA CYS A 8 0.14 -6.30 -4.44
C CYS A 8 -1.36 -6.48 -4.13
N PHE A 9 -1.96 -5.49 -3.50
CA PHE A 9 -3.37 -5.48 -3.14
C PHE A 9 -4.15 -4.54 -4.04
N LYS A 10 -5.40 -4.91 -4.37
CA LYS A 10 -6.29 -3.98 -5.09
C LYS A 10 -6.54 -2.75 -4.21
N PHE A 11 -6.69 -1.59 -4.85
CA PHE A 11 -6.93 -0.33 -4.16
C PHE A 11 -8.15 -0.36 -3.21
N ARG A 12 -9.17 -1.17 -3.54
CA ARG A 12 -10.40 -1.34 -2.77
C ARG A 12 -10.44 -2.60 -1.89
N SER A 13 -9.35 -3.37 -1.82
CA SER A 13 -9.29 -4.52 -0.91
C SER A 13 -9.44 -4.06 0.55
N PRO A 14 -10.01 -4.89 1.45
CA PRO A 14 -10.09 -4.59 2.88
C PRO A 14 -8.75 -4.11 3.46
N LEU A 15 -8.82 -3.26 4.49
CA LEU A 15 -7.63 -2.80 5.23
C LEU A 15 -6.87 -3.99 5.84
N ASN A 16 -5.55 -3.96 5.66
CA ASN A 16 -4.61 -4.85 6.31
C ASN A 16 -4.16 -4.25 7.64
N ILE A 17 -3.65 -5.10 8.54
CA ILE A 17 -2.92 -4.63 9.73
C ILE A 17 -1.71 -3.82 9.25
N GLY A 18 -1.59 -2.58 9.74
CA GLY A 18 -0.51 -1.65 9.37
C GLY A 18 -0.89 -0.61 8.32
N ASP A 19 -2.04 -0.75 7.66
CA ASP A 19 -2.61 0.34 6.84
C ASP A 19 -3.00 1.53 7.73
N THR A 20 -2.59 2.73 7.33
CA THR A 20 -3.01 4.01 7.94
C THR A 20 -3.33 5.03 6.86
N GLU A 21 -3.74 6.23 7.24
CA GLU A 21 -3.95 7.34 6.29
C GLU A 21 -2.73 7.64 5.42
N ASN A 22 -1.52 7.36 5.91
CA ASN A 22 -0.25 7.80 5.30
C ASN A 22 0.63 6.65 4.81
N GLN A 23 0.25 5.39 5.04
CA GLN A 23 1.03 4.22 4.62
C GLN A 23 0.14 3.03 4.29
N THR A 24 0.69 2.06 3.55
CA THR A 24 0.01 0.80 3.27
C THR A 24 0.87 -0.41 3.62
N TYR A 25 0.27 -1.48 4.12
CA TYR A 25 0.89 -2.81 4.08
C TYR A 25 0.76 -3.38 2.68
N GLY A 26 1.92 -3.62 2.05
CA GLY A 26 2.02 -3.91 0.63
C GLY A 26 1.82 -2.68 -0.26
N CYS A 27 1.85 -2.91 -1.56
CA CYS A 27 1.51 -1.93 -2.59
C CYS A 27 0.00 -1.94 -2.85
N ARG A 28 -0.60 -0.74 -2.86
CA ARG A 28 -1.99 -0.51 -3.29
C ARG A 28 -2.09 0.38 -4.54
N HIS A 29 -0.97 0.59 -5.22
CA HIS A 29 -0.96 1.30 -6.49
C HIS A 29 -1.70 0.46 -7.53
N SER A 30 -2.60 1.05 -8.30
CA SER A 30 -3.39 0.33 -9.31
C SER A 30 -2.53 -0.25 -10.43
N ASN A 31 -1.39 0.38 -10.71
CA ASN A 31 -0.36 -0.10 -11.62
C ASN A 31 1.03 0.19 -11.00
N PRO A 32 1.64 -0.75 -10.27
CA PRO A 32 2.94 -0.53 -9.62
C PRO A 32 4.08 -0.24 -10.61
N ASP A 33 4.01 -0.71 -11.85
CA ASP A 33 5.07 -0.61 -12.86
C ASP A 33 5.39 0.84 -13.25
N ILE A 34 4.40 1.74 -13.12
CA ILE A 34 4.55 3.17 -13.42
C ILE A 34 4.83 4.03 -12.17
N CYS A 35 4.95 3.41 -11.00
CA CYS A 35 5.14 4.16 -9.76
C CYS A 35 6.59 4.62 -9.63
N GLY A 36 6.83 5.93 -9.68
CA GLY A 36 8.18 6.51 -9.50
C GLY A 36 8.82 6.27 -8.12
N ASN A 37 8.08 5.72 -7.16
CA ASN A 37 8.60 5.31 -5.85
C ASN A 37 8.82 3.78 -5.73
N ALA A 38 8.54 3.00 -6.78
CA ALA A 38 8.74 1.56 -6.76
C ALA A 38 10.22 1.21 -6.53
N ASN A 39 10.47 0.15 -5.77
CA ASN A 39 11.80 -0.40 -5.47
C ASN A 39 12.79 0.55 -4.76
N LEU A 40 12.32 1.70 -4.25
CA LEU A 40 13.13 2.55 -3.37
C LEU A 40 13.17 1.97 -1.95
N GLU A 41 14.37 1.62 -1.48
CA GLU A 41 14.62 0.87 -0.23
C GLU A 41 13.92 1.46 1.00
N GLU A 42 13.85 2.78 1.12
CA GLU A 42 13.22 3.43 2.28
C GLU A 42 11.71 3.69 2.10
N ILE A 43 11.14 3.42 0.93
CA ILE A 43 9.77 3.81 0.60
C ILE A 43 8.88 2.63 0.22
N CYS A 44 9.36 1.72 -0.63
CA CYS A 44 8.52 0.76 -1.31
C CYS A 44 8.34 -0.53 -0.50
N ALA A 45 7.10 -0.99 -0.40
CA ALA A 45 6.76 -2.24 0.27
C ALA A 45 7.48 -3.47 -0.31
N PHE A 46 7.86 -3.45 -1.60
CA PHE A 46 8.50 -4.59 -2.25
C PHE A 46 9.93 -4.86 -1.78
N VAL A 47 10.61 -3.82 -1.27
CA VAL A 47 12.03 -3.89 -0.88
C VAL A 47 12.24 -3.65 0.61
N ARG A 48 11.28 -3.02 1.30
CA ARG A 48 11.35 -2.81 2.75
C ARG A 48 11.11 -4.11 3.53
N ASN A 49 11.91 -4.32 4.57
CA ASN A 49 11.80 -5.49 5.45
C ASN A 49 10.44 -5.60 6.17
N ASP A 50 9.77 -4.47 6.42
CA ASP A 50 8.45 -4.43 7.06
C ASP A 50 7.28 -4.56 6.06
N ASN A 51 7.57 -4.59 4.76
CA ASN A 51 6.60 -4.59 3.66
C ASN A 51 5.63 -3.39 3.69
N ILE A 52 6.04 -2.25 4.25
CA ILE A 52 5.24 -1.02 4.28
C ILE A 52 5.57 -0.13 3.10
N CYS A 53 4.57 0.40 2.39
CA CYS A 53 4.73 1.51 1.48
C CYS A 53 4.53 2.83 2.23
N LYS A 54 5.57 3.66 2.32
CA LYS A 54 5.52 4.98 3.00
C LYS A 54 5.04 6.12 2.12
N ARG A 55 4.86 5.88 0.82
CA ARG A 55 4.33 6.87 -0.15
C ARG A 55 3.24 6.25 -1.01
N PRO A 56 2.07 5.93 -0.40
CA PRO A 56 0.92 5.50 -1.18
C PRO A 56 0.43 6.63 -2.10
N SER A 57 -0.48 6.32 -3.02
CA SER A 57 -1.04 7.33 -3.93
C SER A 57 -1.70 8.47 -3.16
N ALA A 58 -1.75 9.67 -3.74
CA ALA A 58 -2.44 10.81 -3.11
C ALA A 58 -3.94 10.53 -2.82
N SER A 59 -4.54 9.62 -3.58
CA SER A 59 -5.92 9.16 -3.37
C SER A 59 -6.09 8.20 -2.20
N TRP A 60 -5.00 7.63 -1.65
CA TRP A 60 -5.06 6.59 -0.63
C TRP A 60 -5.74 7.06 0.64
N ARG A 61 -5.40 8.24 1.16
CA ARG A 61 -5.99 8.76 2.41
C ARG A 61 -7.52 8.74 2.37
N LYS A 62 -8.11 9.22 1.27
CA LYS A 62 -9.56 9.21 1.06
C LYS A 62 -10.12 7.78 1.01
N GLN A 63 -9.40 6.87 0.36
CA GLN A 63 -9.80 5.46 0.26
C GLN A 63 -9.68 4.74 1.60
N TYR A 64 -8.64 5.00 2.40
CA TYR A 64 -8.46 4.44 3.73
C TYR A 64 -9.64 4.78 4.63
N LEU A 65 -10.03 6.06 4.69
CA LEU A 65 -11.17 6.51 5.50
C LEU A 65 -12.47 5.82 5.07
N LYS A 66 -12.70 5.73 3.75
CA LYS A 66 -13.85 5.01 3.20
C LYS A 66 -13.87 3.53 3.63
N LEU A 67 -12.74 2.82 3.48
CA LEU A 67 -12.66 1.41 3.88
C LEU A 67 -12.81 1.22 5.38
N LYS A 68 -12.31 2.17 6.18
CA LYS A 68 -12.44 2.13 7.64
C LYS A 68 -13.90 2.29 8.06
N GLU A 69 -14.64 3.17 7.41
CA GLU A 69 -16.09 3.34 7.63
C GLU A 69 -16.89 2.11 7.19
N GLU A 70 -16.54 1.50 6.06
CA GLU A 70 -17.20 0.29 5.53
C GLU A 70 -16.95 -0.99 6.37
N GLN A 71 -15.97 -0.96 7.27
CA GLN A 71 -15.61 -2.08 8.15
C GLN A 71 -16.13 -1.94 9.59
N LEU A 72 -16.80 -0.83 9.91
CA LEU A 72 -17.54 -0.63 11.15
C LEU A 72 -18.94 -1.26 11.06
#